data_AF-A0A1T1BE56-F1
#
_entry.id   AF-A0A1T1BE56-F1
#
_cell.length_a   1.000
_cell.length_b   1.000
_cell.length_c   1.000
_cell.angle_alpha   90.00
_cell.angle_beta   90.00
_cell.angle_gamma   90.00
#
_symmetry.space_group_name_H-M   'P 1'
#
loop_
_entity.id
_entity.type
_entity.pdbx_description
1 polymer ?
#
loop_
_entity_poly.entity_id
_entity_poly.type
_entity_poly.pdbx_seq_one_letter_code
_entity_poly.pdbx_strand_id
1 'polypeptide(L)'
;MRSVLPALLLLSVVLVACRPQEVRAPDAYPLAGAVSGRWGDSPRLRLALVGTGIPGAVKNDSAIGQNLVSSGLNSWEFGFDLPAPGVFNVAGVYQVVAFDDANNNARYDLGETVARNRKWLVVSPADANIPEVTLPELLGGGEVLPAMRVRSGWNVYDQSRPLGNANPAPFTTLSSYDLSR
;
A
#
# COMPACT_ATOMS: atom_id res chain seq x y z
N MET A 1 50.90 1.51 -33.88
CA MET A 1 49.94 2.40 -33.18
C MET A 1 48.65 1.62 -32.99
N ARG A 2 48.44 1.01 -31.82
CA ARG A 2 47.26 0.18 -31.53
C ARG A 2 46.28 1.01 -30.70
N SER A 3 45.07 1.10 -31.23
CA SER A 3 43.94 1.88 -30.70
C SER A 3 43.44 1.27 -29.39
N VAL A 4 43.59 1.97 -28.27
CA VAL A 4 43.12 1.53 -26.92
C VAL A 4 41.97 2.43 -26.45
N LEU A 5 41.07 2.81 -27.36
CA LEU A 5 39.96 3.75 -27.05
C LEU A 5 38.55 3.17 -26.86
N PRO A 6 38.20 1.87 -27.10
CA PRO A 6 36.79 1.46 -26.96
C PRO A 6 36.42 0.90 -25.58
N ALA A 7 37.37 0.63 -24.68
CA ALA A 7 37.07 -0.08 -23.43
C ALA A 7 36.51 0.80 -22.30
N LEU A 8 36.70 2.13 -22.36
CA LEU A 8 36.28 3.06 -21.29
C LEU A 8 34.82 3.54 -21.42
N LEU A 9 34.18 3.36 -22.58
CA LEU A 9 32.79 3.77 -22.80
C LEU A 9 31.74 2.76 -22.30
N LEU A 10 32.13 1.51 -22.05
CA LEU A 10 31.22 0.45 -21.57
C LEU A 10 31.05 0.42 -20.05
N LEU A 11 31.91 1.11 -19.28
CA LEU A 11 31.84 1.11 -17.82
C LEU A 11 30.81 2.12 -17.27
N SER A 12 30.44 3.14 -18.05
CA SER A 12 29.50 4.19 -17.64
C SER A 12 28.04 3.74 -17.63
N VAL A 13 27.72 2.61 -18.29
CA VAL A 13 26.33 2.17 -18.51
C VAL A 13 25.79 1.34 -17.34
N VAL A 14 26.64 0.87 -16.42
CA VAL A 14 26.21 -0.02 -15.32
C VAL A 14 25.79 0.75 -14.06
N LEU A 15 26.01 2.07 -13.98
CA LEU A 15 25.70 2.89 -12.80
C LEU A 15 24.31 3.53 -12.77
N VAL A 16 23.46 3.30 -13.79
CA VAL A 16 22.09 3.87 -13.82
C VAL A 16 21.07 3.00 -13.06
N ALA A 17 21.45 1.82 -12.58
CA ALA A 17 20.53 0.89 -11.90
C ALA A 17 20.26 1.19 -10.41
N CYS A 18 20.91 2.19 -9.82
CA CYS A 18 20.57 2.70 -8.49
C CYS A 18 20.01 4.11 -8.60
N ARG A 19 18.89 4.31 -9.31
CA ARG A 19 18.11 5.53 -9.06
C ARG A 19 17.49 5.39 -7.68
N PRO A 20 17.85 6.26 -6.70
CA PRO A 20 17.07 6.37 -5.48
C PRO A 20 15.63 6.63 -5.89
N GLN A 21 14.69 5.95 -5.26
CA GLN A 21 13.29 6.30 -5.44
C GLN A 21 13.13 7.79 -5.10
N GLU A 22 12.55 8.55 -6.02
CA GLU A 22 12.33 9.97 -5.82
C GLU A 22 11.37 10.15 -4.63
N VAL A 23 11.88 10.69 -3.53
CA VAL A 23 11.08 10.95 -2.33
C VAL A 23 10.22 12.18 -2.63
N ARG A 24 8.92 11.94 -2.83
CA ARG A 24 7.92 12.99 -3.05
C ARG A 24 7.27 13.41 -1.73
N ALA A 25 6.64 14.58 -1.69
CA ALA A 25 5.78 14.96 -0.58
C ALA A 25 4.60 13.97 -0.44
N PRO A 26 4.07 13.73 0.78
CA PRO A 26 2.98 12.79 1.02
C PRO A 26 1.77 12.92 0.08
N ASP A 27 1.34 14.14 -0.21
CA ASP A 27 0.18 14.47 -1.04
C ASP A 27 0.39 14.23 -2.54
N ALA A 28 1.63 14.02 -2.99
CA ALA A 28 1.97 13.72 -4.37
C ALA A 28 1.85 12.22 -4.74
N TYR A 29 1.48 11.36 -3.78
CA TYR A 29 1.27 9.93 -4.00
C TYR A 29 -0.19 9.61 -4.36
N PRO A 30 -0.45 8.49 -5.07
CA PRO A 30 -1.81 8.02 -5.36
C PRO A 30 -2.65 7.72 -4.11
N LEU A 31 -2.02 7.32 -3.01
CA LEU A 31 -2.65 7.14 -1.72
C LEU A 31 -1.92 7.99 -0.68
N ALA A 32 -2.66 8.78 0.09
CA ALA A 32 -2.12 9.61 1.16
C ALA A 32 -3.12 9.72 2.32
N GLY A 33 -2.59 10.09 3.48
CA GLY A 33 -3.37 10.31 4.69
C GLY A 33 -2.49 10.60 5.90
N ALA A 34 -3.08 10.52 7.09
CA ALA A 34 -2.36 10.64 8.35
C ALA A 34 -2.27 9.29 9.09
N VAL A 35 -1.19 9.12 9.87
CA VAL A 35 -1.09 8.08 10.91
C VAL A 35 -1.17 8.77 12.26
N SER A 36 -2.07 8.30 13.12
CA SER A 36 -2.28 8.85 14.46
C SER A 36 -2.33 7.75 15.52
N GLY A 37 -2.09 8.13 16.77
CA GLY A 37 -2.14 7.23 17.92
C GLY A 37 -0.80 7.07 18.61
N ARG A 38 -0.78 6.47 19.80
CA ARG A 38 0.45 6.33 20.60
C ARG A 38 1.27 5.14 20.10
N TRP A 39 2.57 5.32 19.85
CA TRP A 39 3.44 4.26 19.30
C TRP A 39 4.65 3.92 20.18
N GLY A 40 4.75 4.51 21.37
CA GLY A 40 5.95 4.41 22.21
C GLY A 40 6.94 5.54 21.94
N ASP A 41 8.12 5.48 22.55
CA ASP A 41 9.02 6.65 22.64
C ASP A 41 9.88 6.85 21.38
N SER A 42 10.03 5.84 20.51
CA SER A 42 10.83 5.92 19.27
C SER A 42 10.42 4.84 18.26
N PRO A 43 9.20 4.89 17.72
CA PRO A 43 8.72 3.88 16.78
C PRO A 43 9.46 3.94 15.44
N ARG A 44 9.66 2.79 14.82
CA ARG A 44 10.16 2.65 13.45
C ARG A 44 8.99 2.42 12.51
N LEU A 45 8.22 3.48 12.30
CA LEU A 45 7.01 3.39 11.48
C LEU A 45 7.32 3.15 10.01
N ARG A 46 6.60 2.18 9.43
CA ARG A 46 6.57 1.87 8.01
C ARG A 46 5.14 1.54 7.58
N LEU A 47 4.91 1.56 6.28
CA LEU A 47 3.66 1.15 5.67
C LEU A 47 3.82 -0.18 4.93
N ALA A 48 2.76 -0.98 4.93
CA ALA A 48 2.65 -2.21 4.17
C ALA A 48 1.30 -2.26 3.43
N LEU A 49 1.31 -2.78 2.20
CA LEU A 49 0.11 -3.22 1.52
C LEU A 49 -0.14 -4.69 1.89
N VAL A 50 -1.20 -4.92 2.66
CA VAL A 50 -1.58 -6.25 3.15
C VAL A 50 -2.93 -6.65 2.59
N GLY A 51 -3.10 -7.89 2.14
CA GLY A 51 -4.35 -8.28 1.47
C GLY A 51 -4.30 -9.64 0.79
N THR A 52 -5.23 -9.88 -0.12
CA THR A 52 -5.29 -11.12 -0.91
C THR A 52 -5.90 -10.89 -2.29
N GLY A 53 -5.45 -11.67 -3.27
CA GLY A 53 -6.13 -11.80 -4.56
C GLY A 53 -7.34 -12.75 -4.49
N ILE A 54 -8.19 -12.74 -5.53
CA ILE A 54 -9.43 -13.50 -5.64
C ILE A 54 -9.51 -14.22 -7.01
N PRO A 55 -9.30 -15.55 -7.05
CA PRO A 55 -8.57 -16.34 -6.06
C PRO A 55 -7.10 -15.93 -6.06
N GLY A 56 -6.42 -15.96 -4.92
CA GLY A 56 -5.03 -15.53 -4.89
C GLY A 56 -4.34 -15.74 -3.56
N ALA A 57 -3.03 -15.50 -3.58
CA ALA A 57 -2.19 -15.57 -2.40
C ALA A 57 -2.31 -14.31 -1.55
N VAL A 58 -2.04 -14.47 -0.27
CA VAL A 58 -1.87 -13.35 0.67
C VAL A 58 -0.68 -12.51 0.22
N LYS A 59 -0.88 -11.20 0.16
CA LYS A 59 0.16 -10.21 -0.09
C LYS A 59 0.43 -9.46 1.18
N ASN A 60 1.72 -9.27 1.47
CA ASN A 60 2.22 -8.40 2.50
C ASN A 60 3.50 -7.78 1.94
N ASP A 61 3.38 -6.54 1.47
CA ASP A 61 4.43 -5.86 0.72
C ASP A 61 4.71 -4.48 1.30
N SER A 62 5.88 -4.34 1.90
CA SER A 62 6.40 -3.11 2.49
C SER A 62 7.54 -2.51 1.64
N ALA A 63 7.93 -3.17 0.54
CA ALA A 63 8.96 -2.67 -0.38
C ALA A 63 8.40 -1.66 -1.40
N ILE A 64 7.13 -1.30 -1.24
CA ILE A 64 6.43 -0.34 -2.06
C ILE A 64 6.88 1.08 -1.71
N GLY A 65 6.95 1.90 -2.75
CA GLY A 65 7.34 3.29 -2.62
C GLY A 65 6.44 4.06 -1.67
N GLN A 66 7.05 4.69 -0.67
CA GLN A 66 6.32 5.37 0.39
C GLN A 66 7.14 6.53 0.96
N ASN A 67 6.46 7.50 1.54
CA ASN A 67 7.07 8.53 2.38
C ASN A 67 6.21 8.70 3.63
N LEU A 68 6.84 8.72 4.79
CA LEU A 68 6.17 8.89 6.08
C LEU A 68 6.95 9.92 6.89
N VAL A 69 6.31 11.04 7.20
CA VAL A 69 6.94 12.22 7.79
C VAL A 69 6.20 12.59 9.06
N SER A 70 6.94 12.82 10.15
CA SER A 70 6.36 13.28 11.41
C SER A 70 5.71 14.65 11.24
N SER A 71 4.44 14.78 11.59
CA SER A 71 3.69 16.05 11.60
C SER A 71 3.44 16.58 13.02
N GLY A 72 3.78 15.81 14.05
CA GLY A 72 3.71 16.23 15.44
C GLY A 72 3.91 15.06 16.41
N LEU A 73 3.65 15.29 17.70
CA LEU A 73 3.66 14.22 18.69
C LEU A 73 2.60 13.18 18.34
N ASN A 74 3.00 11.91 18.17
CA ASN A 74 2.09 10.80 17.85
C ASN A 74 1.27 11.01 16.56
N SER A 75 1.82 11.76 15.60
CA SER A 75 1.17 12.08 14.33
C SER A 75 2.18 12.13 13.19
N TRP A 76 1.81 11.50 12.07
CA TRP A 76 2.58 11.48 10.83
C TRP A 76 1.67 11.70 9.63
N GLU A 77 2.21 12.30 8.59
CA GLU A 77 1.60 12.31 7.26
C GLU A 77 2.30 11.28 6.39
N PHE A 78 1.55 10.64 5.50
CA PHE A 78 2.12 9.64 4.62
C PHE A 78 1.60 9.72 3.19
N GLY A 79 2.46 9.28 2.28
CA GLY A 79 2.15 8.97 0.90
C GLY A 79 2.63 7.56 0.56
N PHE A 80 1.85 6.85 -0.26
CA PHE A 80 2.07 5.45 -0.60
C PHE A 80 1.74 5.20 -2.07
N ASP A 81 2.66 4.59 -2.81
CA ASP A 81 2.42 4.16 -4.18
C ASP A 81 1.52 2.94 -4.20
N LEU A 82 0.42 3.00 -4.94
CA LEU A 82 -0.31 1.78 -5.24
C LEU A 82 0.31 1.13 -6.48
N PRO A 83 0.54 -0.20 -6.45
CA PRO A 83 0.93 -0.90 -7.66
C PRO A 83 -0.06 -0.61 -8.78
N ALA A 84 0.45 -0.40 -10.00
CA ALA A 84 -0.39 -0.12 -11.15
C ALA A 84 -1.44 -1.23 -11.30
N PRO A 85 -2.73 -0.91 -11.56
CA PRO A 85 -3.79 -1.92 -11.64
C PRO A 85 -3.50 -3.05 -12.62
N GLY A 86 -2.81 -2.76 -13.74
CA GLY A 86 -2.44 -3.76 -14.75
C GLY A 86 -1.40 -4.79 -14.28
N VAL A 87 -0.79 -4.62 -13.10
CA VAL A 87 0.07 -5.63 -12.48
C VAL A 87 -0.75 -6.78 -11.89
N PHE A 88 -2.03 -6.55 -11.60
CA PHE A 88 -2.92 -7.56 -11.03
C PHE A 88 -3.67 -8.30 -12.15
N ASN A 89 -3.39 -9.60 -12.27
CA ASN A 89 -4.09 -10.49 -13.21
C ASN A 89 -5.48 -10.95 -12.69
N VAL A 90 -5.74 -10.74 -11.39
CA VAL A 90 -6.99 -11.09 -10.71
C VAL A 90 -7.42 -9.92 -9.84
N ALA A 91 -8.72 -9.85 -9.50
CA ALA A 91 -9.18 -8.89 -8.52
C ALA A 91 -8.57 -9.20 -7.13
N GLY A 92 -8.51 -8.20 -6.26
CA GLY A 92 -7.99 -8.39 -4.91
C GLY A 92 -8.44 -7.32 -3.95
N VAL A 93 -8.40 -7.65 -2.67
CA VAL A 93 -8.74 -6.75 -1.58
C VAL A 93 -7.55 -6.59 -0.66
N TYR A 94 -7.17 -5.34 -0.43
CA TYR A 94 -5.99 -4.95 0.30
C TYR A 94 -6.30 -3.83 1.28
N GLN A 95 -5.40 -3.61 2.21
CA GLN A 95 -5.39 -2.49 3.12
C GLN A 95 -3.96 -1.97 3.20
N VAL A 96 -3.81 -0.64 3.30
CA VAL A 96 -2.53 -0.08 3.73
C VAL A 96 -2.56 0.05 5.24
N VAL A 97 -1.56 -0.53 5.89
CA VAL A 97 -1.40 -0.49 7.34
C VAL A 97 -0.10 0.21 7.69
N ALA A 98 -0.10 0.93 8.81
CA ALA A 98 1.12 1.40 9.43
C ALA A 98 1.54 0.43 10.52
N PHE A 99 2.82 0.09 10.61
CA PHE A 99 3.33 -0.80 11.63
C PHE A 99 4.67 -0.30 12.18
N ASP A 100 4.96 -0.69 13.41
CA ASP A 100 6.26 -0.46 14.06
C ASP A 100 7.20 -1.63 13.76
N ASP A 101 8.17 -1.41 12.87
CA ASP A 101 9.18 -2.37 12.41
C ASP A 101 10.22 -2.61 13.52
N ALA A 102 9.78 -3.30 14.58
CA ALA A 102 10.54 -3.47 15.81
C ALA A 102 11.80 -4.32 15.61
N ASN A 103 11.78 -5.25 14.65
CA ASN A 103 12.90 -6.12 14.32
C ASN A 103 13.77 -5.59 13.17
N ASN A 104 13.40 -4.45 12.57
CA ASN A 104 14.10 -3.79 11.47
C ASN A 104 14.28 -4.64 10.20
N ASN A 105 13.33 -5.52 9.88
CA ASN A 105 13.39 -6.31 8.67
C ASN A 105 12.65 -5.66 7.48
N ALA A 106 12.03 -4.50 7.72
CA ALA A 106 11.25 -3.74 6.75
C ALA A 106 10.08 -4.53 6.15
N ARG A 107 9.48 -5.44 6.92
CA ARG A 107 8.26 -6.19 6.59
C ARG A 107 7.32 -6.16 7.77
N TYR A 108 6.03 -6.14 7.49
CA TYR A 108 5.05 -6.31 8.56
C TYR A 108 5.05 -7.78 9.01
N ASP A 109 5.36 -8.02 10.27
CA ASP A 109 5.28 -9.34 10.89
C ASP A 109 4.06 -9.45 11.82
N LEU A 110 3.53 -10.67 11.92
CA LEU A 110 2.47 -10.96 12.88
C LEU A 110 2.92 -10.63 14.31
N GLY A 111 2.07 -9.87 15.01
CA GLY A 111 2.31 -9.47 16.39
C GLY A 111 2.99 -8.11 16.53
N GLU A 112 3.46 -7.50 15.43
CA GLU A 112 3.90 -6.10 15.47
C GLU A 112 2.73 -5.15 15.75
N THR A 113 3.06 -4.03 16.40
CA THR A 113 2.08 -2.96 16.63
C THR A 113 1.64 -2.42 15.27
N VAL A 114 0.33 -2.35 15.05
CA VAL A 114 -0.25 -1.94 13.76
C VAL A 114 -1.38 -0.93 13.96
N ALA A 115 -1.48 0.02 13.04
CA ALA A 115 -2.63 0.90 12.86
C ALA A 115 -3.26 0.65 11.49
N ARG A 116 -4.60 0.65 11.49
CA ARG A 116 -5.42 0.41 10.31
C ARG A 116 -6.65 1.29 10.36
N ASN A 117 -7.45 1.25 9.31
CA ASN A 117 -8.75 1.91 9.28
C ASN A 117 -9.84 0.90 8.90
N ARG A 118 -11.02 1.41 8.54
CA ARG A 118 -12.17 0.62 8.08
C ARG A 118 -12.38 0.72 6.57
N LYS A 119 -11.32 1.08 5.84
CA LYS A 119 -11.32 1.28 4.38
C LYS A 119 -10.50 0.19 3.71
N TRP A 120 -11.13 -0.58 2.84
CA TRP A 120 -10.49 -1.61 2.03
C TRP A 120 -10.24 -1.07 0.61
N LEU A 121 -9.05 -1.32 0.09
CA LEU A 121 -8.64 -1.02 -1.27
C LEU A 121 -8.91 -2.24 -2.14
N VAL A 122 -9.85 -2.11 -3.07
CA VAL A 122 -10.27 -3.19 -3.97
C VAL A 122 -9.78 -2.88 -5.36
N VAL A 123 -8.91 -3.73 -5.90
CA VAL A 123 -8.39 -3.62 -7.27
C VAL A 123 -9.04 -4.67 -8.16
N SER A 124 -9.38 -4.29 -9.38
CA SER A 124 -9.88 -5.22 -10.39
C SER A 124 -9.33 -4.87 -11.78
N PRO A 125 -8.91 -5.84 -12.61
CA PRO A 125 -8.47 -5.56 -13.98
C PRO A 125 -9.62 -5.18 -14.93
N ALA A 126 -10.87 -5.41 -14.53
CA ALA A 126 -12.07 -5.08 -15.30
C ALA A 126 -13.23 -4.71 -14.36
N ASP A 127 -14.29 -4.11 -14.90
CA ASP A 127 -15.55 -3.95 -14.17
C ASP A 127 -16.10 -5.33 -13.78
N ALA A 128 -16.35 -5.53 -12.49
CA ALA A 128 -16.68 -6.86 -11.96
C ALA A 128 -17.61 -6.80 -10.75
N ASN A 129 -18.28 -7.92 -10.49
CA ASN A 129 -18.86 -8.21 -9.19
C ASN A 129 -17.87 -9.11 -8.44
N ILE A 130 -17.30 -8.59 -7.36
CA ILE A 130 -16.46 -9.34 -6.44
C ILE A 130 -17.39 -10.13 -5.53
N PRO A 131 -17.19 -11.46 -5.38
CA PRO A 131 -17.97 -12.25 -4.43
C PRO A 131 -17.66 -11.82 -2.99
N GLU A 132 -18.38 -12.38 -2.04
CA GLU A 132 -18.00 -12.26 -0.64
C GLU A 132 -16.57 -12.81 -0.42
N VAL A 133 -15.77 -12.11 0.39
CA VAL A 133 -14.36 -12.44 0.62
C VAL A 133 -14.12 -12.59 2.11
N THR A 134 -13.72 -13.78 2.54
CA THR A 134 -13.17 -13.99 3.88
C THR A 134 -11.69 -13.62 3.87
N LEU A 135 -11.32 -12.64 4.68
CA LEU A 135 -9.96 -12.16 4.78
C LEU A 135 -9.13 -13.10 5.67
N PRO A 136 -7.87 -13.40 5.31
CA PRO A 136 -6.98 -14.17 6.15
C PRO A 136 -6.85 -13.57 7.55
N GLU A 137 -6.77 -14.41 8.60
CA GLU A 137 -6.56 -13.95 9.98
C GLU A 137 -5.29 -13.10 10.15
N LEU A 138 -4.28 -13.34 9.30
CA LEU A 138 -3.05 -12.55 9.19
C LEU A 138 -3.32 -11.03 9.03
N LEU A 139 -4.48 -10.67 8.48
CA LEU A 139 -4.90 -9.29 8.23
C LEU A 139 -5.70 -8.69 9.40
N GLY A 140 -5.85 -9.42 10.51
CA GLY A 140 -6.46 -8.91 11.73
C GLY A 140 -7.89 -9.34 12.02
N GLY A 141 -8.28 -10.56 11.63
CA GLY A 141 -9.39 -11.24 12.32
C GLY A 141 -10.46 -11.94 11.49
N GLY A 142 -10.14 -12.53 10.33
CA GLY A 142 -11.12 -13.40 9.63
C GLY A 142 -12.34 -12.64 9.10
N GLU A 143 -12.20 -11.32 8.92
CA GLU A 143 -13.29 -10.44 8.54
C GLU A 143 -13.88 -10.82 7.18
N VAL A 144 -15.21 -10.74 7.08
CA VAL A 144 -15.94 -11.06 5.86
C VAL A 144 -16.33 -9.76 5.17
N LEU A 145 -15.80 -9.55 3.97
CA LEU A 145 -16.20 -8.46 3.10
C LEU A 145 -17.36 -8.90 2.23
N PRO A 146 -18.46 -8.15 2.18
CA PRO A 146 -19.64 -8.52 1.42
C PRO A 146 -19.36 -8.51 -0.09
N ALA A 147 -20.18 -9.23 -0.85
CA ALA A 147 -20.16 -9.13 -2.30
C ALA A 147 -20.40 -7.68 -2.75
N MET A 148 -19.61 -7.21 -3.71
CA MET A 148 -19.59 -5.79 -4.11
C MET A 148 -19.30 -5.63 -5.60
N ARG A 149 -19.89 -4.58 -6.20
CA ARG A 149 -19.58 -4.20 -7.58
C ARG A 149 -18.44 -3.20 -7.59
N VAL A 150 -17.44 -3.43 -8.43
CA VAL A 150 -16.26 -2.57 -8.56
C VAL A 150 -16.01 -2.20 -10.01
N ARG A 151 -15.31 -1.08 -10.21
CA ARG A 151 -14.81 -0.69 -11.54
C ARG A 151 -13.40 -1.21 -11.76
N SER A 152 -13.01 -1.31 -13.02
CA SER A 152 -11.61 -1.51 -13.39
C SER A 152 -10.71 -0.47 -12.72
N GLY A 153 -9.57 -0.90 -12.18
CA GLY A 153 -8.66 -0.06 -11.40
C GLY A 153 -8.84 -0.23 -9.89
N TRP A 154 -8.39 0.78 -9.14
CA TRP A 154 -8.51 0.84 -7.69
C TRP A 154 -9.86 1.45 -7.27
N ASN A 155 -10.47 0.85 -6.26
CA ASN A 155 -11.69 1.31 -5.62
C ASN A 155 -11.47 1.31 -4.11
N VAL A 156 -12.12 2.23 -3.40
CA VAL A 156 -12.13 2.27 -1.94
C VAL A 156 -13.50 1.84 -1.43
N TYR A 157 -13.52 0.79 -0.63
CA TYR A 157 -14.69 0.34 0.12
C TYR A 157 -14.58 0.83 1.56
N ASP A 158 -15.46 1.74 1.96
CA ASP A 158 -15.55 2.24 3.34
C ASP A 158 -16.65 1.49 4.09
N GLN A 159 -16.26 0.67 5.07
CA GLN A 159 -17.21 -0.14 5.84
C GLN A 159 -18.10 0.66 6.79
N SER A 160 -17.77 1.93 7.04
CA SER A 160 -18.64 2.81 7.82
C SER A 160 -19.85 3.30 7.01
N ARG A 161 -19.87 3.05 5.70
CA ARG A 161 -20.91 3.48 4.76
C ARG A 161 -21.66 2.27 4.20
N PRO A 162 -22.97 2.41 3.91
CA PRO A 162 -23.72 1.34 3.26
C PRO A 162 -23.13 1.01 1.89
N LEU A 163 -23.22 -0.27 1.49
CA LEU A 163 -22.93 -0.69 0.12
C LEU A 163 -23.91 -0.06 -0.86
N GLY A 164 -23.43 0.27 -2.06
CA GLY A 164 -24.28 0.78 -3.13
C GLY A 164 -23.47 1.43 -4.26
N ASN A 165 -24.12 2.29 -5.03
CA ASN A 165 -23.51 2.89 -6.22
C ASN A 165 -22.28 3.78 -5.94
N ALA A 166 -22.13 4.25 -4.70
CA ALA A 166 -21.04 5.12 -4.27
C ALA A 166 -20.05 4.42 -3.31
N ASN A 167 -20.20 3.13 -3.06
CA ASN A 167 -19.36 2.36 -2.14
C ASN A 167 -19.39 0.87 -2.52
N PRO A 168 -18.31 0.29 -3.08
CA PRO A 168 -16.98 0.90 -3.27
C PRO A 168 -16.95 2.00 -4.33
N ALA A 169 -16.08 3.01 -4.15
CA ALA A 169 -15.90 4.12 -5.10
C ALA A 169 -14.56 4.02 -5.83
N PRO A 170 -14.51 4.16 -7.17
CA PRO A 170 -13.24 4.17 -7.90
C PRO A 170 -12.42 5.41 -7.57
N PHE A 171 -11.09 5.28 -7.57
CA PHE A 171 -10.18 6.39 -7.37
C PHE A 171 -8.87 6.24 -8.15
N THR A 172 -8.28 7.36 -8.52
CA THR A 172 -6.90 7.47 -9.02
C THR A 172 -5.97 8.07 -7.97
N THR A 173 -6.51 8.99 -7.17
CA THR A 173 -5.88 9.57 -5.99
C THR A 173 -6.83 9.50 -4.80
N LEU A 174 -6.30 9.22 -3.61
CA LEU A 174 -7.06 9.17 -2.37
C LEU A 174 -6.22 9.74 -1.22
N SER A 175 -6.52 10.97 -0.81
CA SER A 175 -5.77 11.73 0.21
C SER A 175 -6.37 11.71 1.61
N SER A 176 -7.48 10.99 1.80
CA SER A 176 -8.20 10.88 3.09
C SER A 176 -8.11 9.47 3.68
N TYR A 177 -6.99 8.78 3.46
CA TYR A 177 -6.77 7.42 3.95
C TYR A 177 -6.13 7.41 5.34
N ASP A 178 -6.82 7.99 6.32
CA ASP A 178 -6.26 8.10 7.67
C ASP A 178 -6.22 6.75 8.38
N LEU A 179 -5.15 6.51 9.13
CA LEU A 179 -4.87 5.33 9.93
C LEU A 179 -4.77 5.74 11.40
N SER A 180 -5.42 4.97 12.27
CA SER A 180 -5.44 5.24 13.71
C SER A 180 -5.20 3.97 14.50
N ARG A 181 -4.41 4.09 15.56
CA ARG A 181 -4.23 3.06 16.60
C ARG A 181 -5.18 3.29 17.77
#